data_AF-A0A7T2TGG9-F1
#
_entry.id   AF-A0A7T2TGG9-F1
#
_cell.length_a   1.000
_cell.length_b   1.000
_cell.length_c   1.000
_cell.angle_alpha   90.00
_cell.angle_beta   90.00
_cell.angle_gamma   90.00
#
_symmetry.space_group_name_H-M   'P 1'
#
loop_
_entity.id
_entity.type
_entity.pdbx_description
1 polymer ?
#
loop_
_entity_poly.entity_id
_entity_poly.type
_entity_poly.pdbx_seq_one_letter_code
_entity_poly.pdbx_strand_id
1 'polypeptide(L)'
;MSILALTDAIEALFPMGTKFEAVKPNEDGTYVEEMFPWTVARVQIPDTRSRALAGTRHAQRVRVNVTIAGVTFTSVRVIADKLDPRIEGARPIAAGWSTSPLRRLNVRDIVEDDSMNLTTANRHPVFTVLEYELTATQH
;
A
#
# COMPACT_ATOMS: atom_id res chain seq x y z
N MET A 1 -22.33 5.35 -7.37
CA MET A 1 -21.02 6.02 -7.58
C MET A 1 -19.93 4.99 -7.38
N SER A 2 -18.84 5.08 -8.15
CA SER A 2 -17.90 3.97 -8.23
C SER A 2 -16.84 4.03 -7.14
N ILE A 3 -16.61 2.90 -6.47
CA ILE A 3 -15.48 2.66 -5.56
C ILE A 3 -14.14 2.79 -6.30
N LEU A 4 -14.13 2.55 -7.61
CA LEU A 4 -12.97 2.70 -8.48
C LEU A 4 -12.45 4.13 -8.49
N ALA A 5 -13.34 5.14 -8.46
CA ALA A 5 -12.93 6.54 -8.43
C ALA A 5 -12.17 6.91 -7.14
N LEU A 6 -12.47 6.23 -6.02
CA LEU A 6 -11.72 6.40 -4.78
C LEU A 6 -10.37 5.71 -4.85
N THR A 7 -10.32 4.50 -5.43
CA THR A 7 -9.06 3.78 -5.67
C THR A 7 -8.14 4.59 -6.57
N ASP A 8 -8.61 5.06 -7.73
CA ASP A 8 -7.83 5.88 -8.68
C ASP A 8 -7.26 7.14 -8.01
N ALA A 9 -8.06 7.80 -7.16
CA ALA A 9 -7.61 8.98 -6.42
C ALA A 9 -6.55 8.68 -5.36
N ILE A 10 -6.59 7.49 -4.76
CA ILE A 10 -5.54 7.01 -3.85
C ILE A 10 -4.29 6.67 -4.66
N GLU A 11 -4.43 6.02 -5.82
CA GLU A 11 -3.31 5.65 -6.69
C GLU A 11 -2.51 6.86 -7.15
N ALA A 12 -3.20 7.94 -7.51
CA ALA A 12 -2.60 9.21 -7.93
C ALA A 12 -1.71 9.87 -6.87
N LEU A 13 -1.81 9.50 -5.59
CA LEU A 13 -0.96 10.04 -4.51
C LEU A 13 0.43 9.39 -4.48
N PHE A 14 0.59 8.22 -5.08
CA PHE A 14 1.84 7.49 -5.04
C PHE A 14 2.77 7.87 -6.19
N PRO A 15 4.09 7.75 -6.00
CA PRO A 15 5.04 8.01 -7.08
C PRO A 15 4.89 7.01 -8.22
N MET A 16 5.20 7.48 -9.43
CA MET A 16 5.33 6.63 -10.62
C MET A 16 6.27 5.45 -10.35
N GLY A 17 5.81 4.23 -10.68
CA GLY A 17 6.51 2.97 -10.39
C GLY A 17 5.99 2.21 -9.17
N THR A 18 5.09 2.80 -8.37
CA THR A 18 4.33 2.04 -7.37
C THR A 18 3.33 1.13 -8.06
N LYS A 19 3.39 -0.17 -7.77
CA LYS A 19 2.41 -1.14 -8.28
C LYS A 19 1.19 -1.19 -7.37
N PHE A 20 0.00 -1.30 -7.96
CA PHE A 20 -1.26 -1.39 -7.24
C PHE A 20 -1.99 -2.66 -7.67
N GLU A 21 -1.96 -3.72 -6.84
CA GLU A 21 -2.86 -4.89 -6.95
C GLU A 21 -2.54 -6.00 -5.91
N ALA A 22 -3.41 -7.00 -5.83
CA ALA A 22 -3.38 -8.14 -4.90
C ALA A 22 -2.12 -9.02 -5.01
N VAL A 23 -1.40 -8.94 -6.13
CA VAL A 23 -0.30 -9.82 -6.46
C VAL A 23 1.00 -9.21 -5.98
N LYS A 24 1.69 -9.89 -5.04
CA LYS A 24 3.11 -9.59 -4.79
C LYS A 24 3.81 -9.76 -6.14
N PRO A 25 4.69 -8.85 -6.57
CA PRO A 25 5.56 -9.08 -7.72
C PRO A 25 6.19 -10.46 -7.53
N ASN A 26 5.84 -11.40 -8.41
CA ASN A 26 6.28 -12.81 -8.42
C ASN A 26 5.48 -13.81 -7.54
N GLU A 27 4.14 -13.75 -7.49
CA GLU A 27 3.34 -14.92 -7.04
C GLU A 27 3.59 -16.17 -7.91
N ASP A 28 4.04 -16.00 -9.16
CA ASP A 28 4.37 -17.10 -10.09
C ASP A 28 5.80 -17.66 -9.94
N GLY A 29 6.52 -17.33 -8.86
CA GLY A 29 7.80 -17.97 -8.51
C GLY A 29 9.03 -17.54 -9.32
N THR A 30 8.91 -16.55 -10.21
CA THR A 30 10.05 -16.03 -10.98
C THR A 30 10.68 -14.83 -10.27
N TYR A 31 11.50 -15.09 -9.25
CA TYR A 31 12.24 -14.02 -8.56
C TYR A 31 13.44 -13.56 -9.40
N VAL A 32 13.26 -12.45 -10.12
CA VAL A 32 14.35 -11.81 -10.87
C VAL A 32 14.99 -10.76 -9.97
N GLU A 33 16.27 -10.91 -9.62
CA GLU A 33 17.03 -9.91 -8.85
C GLU A 33 16.98 -8.51 -9.48
N GLU A 34 16.86 -8.45 -10.80
CA GLU A 34 16.72 -7.22 -11.59
C GLU A 34 15.44 -6.42 -11.30
N MET A 35 14.44 -7.03 -10.64
CA MET A 35 13.19 -6.34 -10.29
C MET A 35 13.25 -5.60 -8.94
N PHE A 36 14.32 -5.75 -8.16
CA PHE A 36 14.49 -5.00 -6.92
C PHE A 36 15.18 -3.64 -7.16
N PRO A 37 14.82 -2.59 -6.40
CA PRO A 37 13.77 -2.55 -5.39
C PRO A 37 12.38 -2.29 -6.01
N TRP A 38 11.33 -2.85 -5.42
CA TRP A 38 9.95 -2.62 -5.84
C TRP A 38 9.06 -2.19 -4.68
N THR A 39 7.99 -1.46 -5.01
CA THR A 39 6.98 -0.98 -4.06
C THR A 39 5.59 -1.37 -4.54
N VAL A 40 4.79 -1.94 -3.65
CA VAL A 40 3.42 -2.38 -3.92
C VAL A 40 2.49 -1.79 -2.88
N ALA A 41 1.47 -1.07 -3.31
CA ALA A 41 0.42 -0.56 -2.44
C ALA A 41 -0.85 -1.40 -2.60
N ARG A 42 -1.38 -1.88 -1.48
CA ARG A 42 -2.64 -2.62 -1.40
C ARG A 42 -3.67 -1.77 -0.68
N VAL A 43 -4.68 -1.33 -1.42
CA VAL A 43 -5.83 -0.58 -0.89
C VAL A 43 -6.91 -1.58 -0.47
N GLN A 44 -7.25 -1.58 0.82
CA GLN A 44 -8.30 -2.41 1.40
C GLN A 44 -9.47 -1.50 1.79
N ILE A 45 -10.52 -1.53 0.97
CA ILE A 45 -11.80 -0.90 1.28
C ILE A 45 -12.71 -2.01 1.82
N PRO A 46 -13.10 -1.98 3.11
CA PRO A 46 -13.87 -3.04 3.72
C PRO A 46 -15.24 -3.17 3.07
N ASP A 47 -15.52 -4.35 2.53
CA ASP A 47 -16.83 -4.69 1.98
C ASP A 47 -17.85 -4.99 3.09
N THR A 48 -19.10 -4.63 2.86
CA THR A 48 -20.16 -4.67 3.88
C THR A 48 -20.80 -6.06 3.91
N ARG A 49 -20.28 -6.95 4.77
CA ARG A 49 -20.85 -8.31 4.93
C ARG A 49 -22.21 -8.37 5.63
N SER A 50 -22.67 -7.29 6.28
CA SER A 50 -23.93 -7.27 7.04
C SER A 50 -24.70 -5.97 6.83
N ARG A 51 -26.02 -6.06 6.59
CA ARG A 51 -26.92 -4.89 6.51
C ARG A 51 -26.77 -4.05 7.78
N ALA A 52 -26.37 -2.79 7.62
CA ALA A 52 -26.43 -1.84 8.72
C ALA A 52 -27.91 -1.61 9.10
N LEU A 53 -28.23 -1.69 10.39
CA LEU A 53 -29.58 -1.38 10.91
C LEU A 53 -29.94 0.12 10.80
N ALA A 54 -28.94 0.97 10.52
CA ALA A 54 -29.12 2.35 10.10
C ALA A 54 -28.89 2.42 8.57
N GLY A 55 -29.88 2.91 7.83
CA GLY A 55 -30.04 2.73 6.37
C GLY A 55 -28.92 3.23 5.44
N THR A 56 -27.88 3.91 5.93
CA THR A 56 -26.76 4.38 5.10
C THR A 56 -25.50 4.54 5.95
N ARG A 57 -24.37 3.90 5.57
CA ARG A 57 -23.07 4.18 6.21
C ARG A 57 -22.51 5.45 5.63
N HIS A 58 -22.45 6.51 6.43
CA HIS A 58 -21.83 7.76 6.01
C HIS A 58 -20.31 7.63 5.92
N ALA A 59 -19.61 6.95 6.83
CA ALA A 59 -18.14 6.87 6.84
C ALA A 59 -17.61 5.42 6.82
N GLN A 60 -16.55 5.20 6.05
CA GLN A 60 -15.83 3.93 5.89
C GLN A 60 -14.34 4.14 6.19
N ARG A 61 -13.70 3.20 6.88
CA ARG A 61 -12.25 3.21 7.07
C ARG A 61 -11.58 2.44 5.93
N VAL A 62 -10.70 3.11 5.19
CA VAL A 62 -9.90 2.52 4.12
C VAL A 62 -8.49 2.34 4.66
N ARG A 63 -7.94 1.12 4.51
CA ARG A 63 -6.57 0.81 4.89
C ARG A 63 -5.71 0.70 3.64
N VAL A 64 -4.50 1.24 3.69
CA VAL A 64 -3.55 1.18 2.59
C VAL A 64 -2.25 0.59 3.14
N ASN A 65 -1.94 -0.63 2.71
CA ASN A 65 -0.72 -1.32 3.13
C ASN A 65 0.29 -1.25 2.00
N VAL A 66 1.43 -0.63 2.24
CA VAL A 66 2.50 -0.48 1.26
C VAL A 66 3.64 -1.41 1.61
N THR A 67 3.88 -2.41 0.78
CA THR A 67 5.02 -3.31 0.90
C THR A 67 6.17 -2.80 0.04
N ILE A 68 7.33 -2.61 0.65
CA ILE A 68 8.56 -2.20 -0.04
C ILE A 68 9.54 -3.35 0.13
N ALA A 69 10.12 -3.83 -0.96
CA ALA A 69 11.13 -4.87 -0.93
C ALA A 69 12.38 -4.45 -1.71
N GLY A 70 13.54 -4.91 -1.25
CA GLY A 70 14.84 -4.60 -1.83
C GLY A 70 15.91 -5.63 -1.47
N VAL A 71 17.10 -5.45 -2.03
CA VAL A 71 18.25 -6.35 -1.78
C VAL A 71 18.95 -6.02 -0.46
N THR A 72 18.83 -4.78 0.04
CA THR A 72 19.51 -4.32 1.25
C THR A 72 18.59 -3.50 2.16
N PHE A 73 18.84 -3.54 3.47
CA PHE A 73 18.12 -2.71 4.46
C PHE A 73 18.15 -1.22 4.08
N THR A 74 19.30 -0.73 3.60
CA THR A 74 19.47 0.64 3.16
C THR A 74 18.57 0.99 1.98
N SER A 75 18.47 0.11 0.97
CA SER A 75 17.60 0.37 -0.19
C SER A 75 16.12 0.50 0.21
N VAL A 76 15.65 -0.36 1.12
CA VAL A 76 14.28 -0.31 1.62
C VAL A 76 14.03 0.96 2.44
N ARG A 77 14.96 1.29 3.34
CA ARG A 77 14.88 2.49 4.17
C ARG A 77 14.84 3.77 3.34
N VAL A 78 15.68 3.89 2.32
CA VAL A 78 15.71 5.07 1.43
C VAL A 78 14.39 5.26 0.70
N ILE A 79 13.72 4.18 0.30
CA ILE A 79 12.41 4.27 -0.36
C ILE A 79 11.33 4.65 0.66
N ALA A 80 11.32 4.03 1.84
CA ALA A 80 10.38 4.36 2.90
C ALA A 80 10.49 5.83 3.34
N ASP A 81 11.71 6.33 3.58
CA ASP A 81 11.98 7.72 3.98
C ASP A 81 11.57 8.74 2.90
N LYS A 82 11.55 8.35 1.63
CA LYS A 82 11.08 9.19 0.52
C LYS A 82 9.57 9.13 0.33
N LEU A 83 8.96 7.99 0.64
CA LEU A 83 7.54 7.73 0.40
C LEU A 83 6.68 8.31 1.53
N ASP A 84 7.09 8.09 2.77
CA ASP A 84 6.37 8.50 3.98
C ASP A 84 5.97 10.00 3.98
N PRO A 85 6.89 10.96 3.76
CA PRO A 85 6.51 12.39 3.75
C PRO A 85 5.64 12.81 2.58
N ARG A 86 5.52 11.99 1.52
CA ARG A 86 4.64 12.27 0.37
C ARG A 86 3.21 11.81 0.62
N ILE A 87 3.05 10.72 1.35
CA ILE A 87 1.75 10.08 1.60
C ILE A 87 1.13 10.59 2.90
N GLU A 88 1.94 10.77 3.94
CA GLU A 88 1.44 11.22 5.24
C GLU A 88 0.78 12.60 5.12
N GLY A 89 -0.49 12.69 5.52
CA GLY A 89 -1.29 13.90 5.41
C GLY A 89 -1.84 14.19 4.01
N ALA A 90 -1.51 13.39 2.99
CA ALA A 90 -2.09 13.53 1.66
C ALA A 90 -3.60 13.21 1.68
N ARG A 91 -4.38 13.94 0.89
CA ARG A 91 -5.84 13.80 0.84
C ARG A 91 -6.29 13.40 -0.56
N PRO A 92 -6.79 12.18 -0.78
CA PRO A 92 -7.26 11.75 -2.09
C PRO A 92 -8.57 12.47 -2.42
N ILE A 93 -8.63 13.12 -3.58
CA ILE A 93 -9.81 13.86 -4.03
C ILE A 93 -10.53 12.99 -5.07
N ALA A 94 -11.70 12.47 -4.72
CA ALA A 94 -12.54 11.68 -5.60
C ALA A 94 -13.96 12.28 -5.67
N ALA A 95 -14.55 12.32 -6.87
CA ALA A 95 -15.90 12.86 -7.05
C ALA A 95 -16.93 12.02 -6.26
N GLY A 96 -17.76 12.70 -5.45
CA GLY A 96 -18.77 12.04 -4.60
C GLY A 96 -18.22 11.46 -3.28
N TRP A 97 -16.94 11.72 -2.97
CA TRP A 97 -16.29 11.25 -1.74
C TRP A 97 -15.67 12.41 -0.98
N SER A 98 -15.87 12.40 0.34
CA SER A 98 -15.12 13.23 1.29
C SER A 98 -14.18 12.34 2.08
N THR A 99 -12.88 12.56 1.94
CA THR A 99 -11.84 11.72 2.55
C THR A 99 -11.17 12.47 3.69
N SER A 100 -10.70 11.79 4.73
CA SER A 100 -9.72 12.36 5.66
C SER A 100 -8.32 12.30 5.02
N PRO A 101 -7.35 13.08 5.51
CA PRO A 101 -5.95 12.84 5.21
C PRO A 101 -5.56 11.39 5.52
N LEU A 102 -4.65 10.81 4.73
CA LEU A 102 -3.98 9.56 5.09
C LEU A 102 -3.15 9.79 6.36
N ARG A 103 -3.27 8.85 7.29
CA ARG A 103 -2.45 8.79 8.49
C ARG A 103 -1.75 7.47 8.58
N ARG A 104 -0.47 7.51 8.91
CA ARG A 104 0.33 6.35 9.20
C ARG A 104 -0.15 5.74 10.51
N LEU A 105 -0.60 4.50 10.41
CA LEU A 105 -1.02 3.70 11.53
C LEU A 105 0.16 2.95 12.13
N ASN A 106 1.00 2.37 11.27
CA ASN A 106 2.09 1.50 11.70
C ASN A 106 3.21 1.45 10.65
N VAL A 107 4.41 1.16 11.12
CA VAL A 107 5.57 0.81 10.31
C VAL A 107 6.12 -0.49 10.88
N ARG A 108 6.17 -1.54 10.06
CA ARG A 108 6.81 -2.79 10.47
C ARG A 108 8.31 -2.67 10.32
N ASP A 109 9.04 -3.31 11.22
CA ASP A 109 10.50 -3.40 11.11
C ASP A 109 10.89 -4.03 9.77
N ILE A 110 12.03 -3.59 9.24
CA ILE A 110 12.60 -4.19 8.03
C ILE A 110 13.12 -5.57 8.41
N VAL A 111 12.65 -6.61 7.73
CA VAL A 111 13.02 -8.00 8.00
C VAL A 111 13.49 -8.67 6.72
N GLU A 112 14.34 -9.68 6.87
CA GLU A 112 14.72 -10.59 5.78
C GLU A 112 13.57 -11.57 5.50
N ASP A 113 13.36 -11.89 4.23
CA ASP A 113 12.43 -12.93 3.82
C ASP A 113 13.17 -14.27 3.69
N ASP A 114 13.24 -15.01 4.79
CA ASP A 114 13.91 -16.32 4.86
C ASP A 114 13.24 -17.38 3.96
N SER A 115 12.01 -17.13 3.50
CA SER A 115 11.32 -18.03 2.57
C SER A 115 11.82 -17.90 1.13
N MET A 116 12.65 -16.88 0.85
CA MET A 116 13.14 -16.56 -0.48
C MET A 116 14.66 -16.42 -0.48
N ASN A 117 15.34 -17.10 -1.40
CA ASN A 117 16.78 -16.94 -1.60
C ASN A 117 17.05 -16.37 -2.99
N LEU A 118 17.83 -15.29 -3.05
CA LEU A 118 18.31 -14.69 -4.29
C LEU A 118 19.53 -15.48 -4.78
N THR A 119 19.36 -16.25 -5.85
CA THR A 119 20.33 -17.25 -6.31
C THR A 119 21.63 -16.66 -6.84
N THR A 120 21.62 -15.43 -7.35
CA THR A 120 22.83 -14.76 -7.86
C THR A 120 23.56 -13.96 -6.79
N ALA A 121 22.87 -13.49 -5.76
CA ALA A 121 23.44 -12.75 -4.63
C ALA A 121 23.74 -13.61 -3.39
N ASN A 122 23.25 -14.85 -3.33
CA ASN A 122 23.29 -15.75 -2.17
C ASN A 122 22.86 -15.03 -0.87
N ARG A 123 21.73 -14.31 -0.94
CA ARG A 123 21.19 -13.48 0.14
C ARG A 123 19.66 -13.53 0.14
N HIS A 124 19.07 -13.28 1.29
CA HIS A 124 17.63 -13.11 1.42
C HIS A 124 17.23 -11.66 1.07
N PRO A 125 16.13 -11.44 0.33
CA PRO A 125 15.62 -10.09 0.12
C PRO A 125 15.08 -9.55 1.43
N VAL A 126 15.11 -8.23 1.57
CA VAL A 126 14.53 -7.54 2.73
C VAL A 126 13.24 -6.83 2.36
N PHE A 127 12.30 -6.75 3.30
CA PHE A 127 11.06 -6.02 3.09
C PHE A 127 10.57 -5.30 4.36
N THR A 128 9.71 -4.30 4.15
CA THR A 128 8.94 -3.64 5.22
C THR A 128 7.51 -3.39 4.72
N VAL A 129 6.61 -3.17 5.67
CA VAL A 129 5.22 -2.80 5.39
C VAL A 129 4.89 -1.51 6.14
N LEU A 130 4.46 -0.51 5.39
CA LEU A 130 3.91 0.74 5.91
C LEU A 130 2.38 0.64 5.86
N GLU A 131 1.72 0.86 6.99
CA GLU A 131 0.28 0.77 7.10
C GLU A 131 -0.30 2.17 7.30
N TYR A 132 -1.19 2.58 6.40
CA TYR A 132 -1.92 3.85 6.45
C TYR A 132 -3.42 3.62 6.57
N GLU A 133 -4.10 4.59 7.16
CA GLU A 133 -5.56 4.61 7.27
C GLU A 133 -6.09 5.97 6.81
N LEU A 134 -7.23 5.97 6.12
CA LEU A 134 -8.05 7.14 5.87
C LEU A 134 -9.53 6.80 6.11
N THR A 135 -10.32 7.81 6.43
CA THR A 135 -11.78 7.69 6.51
C THR A 135 -12.37 8.30 5.24
N ALA A 136 -13.19 7.56 4.52
CA ALA A 136 -13.90 8.01 3.33
C ALA A 136 -15.41 8.02 3.58
N THR A 137 -16.06 9.12 3.22
CA THR A 137 -17.49 9.34 3.39
C THR A 137 -18.11 9.59 2.02
N GLN A 138 -19.18 8.87 1.70
CA GLN A 138 -19.88 9.03 0.42
C GLN A 138 -21.02 10.03 0.58
N HIS A 139 -21.10 11.00 -0.33
CA HIS A 139 -22.13 12.06 -0.35
C HIS A 139 -23.03 11.93 -1.57
#